data_AF-A0A5M4DD12-F1
#
_entry.id   AF-A0A5M4DD12-F1
#
_cell.length_a   1.000
_cell.length_b   1.000
_cell.length_c   1.000
_cell.angle_alpha   90.00
_cell.angle_beta   90.00
_cell.angle_gamma   90.00
#
_symmetry.space_group_name_H-M   'P 1'
#
loop_
_entity.id
_entity.type
_entity.pdbx_description
1 polymer ?
#
loop_
_entity_poly.entity_id
_entity_poly.type
_entity_poly.pdbx_seq_one_letter_code
_entity_poly.pdbx_strand_id
1 'polypeptide(L)'
;MPTKRVPRPQLIFEKSRAGRIGCNVPQCDTPAVELSQAVGRTREHLDLPEVSELEVIRHFTNLSQINYGIDTGFYPLGSCTMKYNPRINERTAGLAGFTHLHPLQPLRTAPGMLR
;
A
#
# COMPACT_ATOMS: atom_id res chain seq x y z
N MET A 1 -22.53 25.49 7.63
CA MET A 1 -21.92 24.35 6.91
C MET A 1 -22.18 23.09 7.72
N PRO A 2 -22.62 21.97 7.12
CA PRO A 2 -22.82 20.74 7.89
C PRO A 2 -21.50 20.27 8.51
N THR A 3 -21.48 20.13 9.82
CA THR A 3 -20.31 19.67 10.57
C THR A 3 -20.11 18.19 10.31
N LYS A 4 -19.00 17.81 9.66
CA LYS A 4 -18.65 16.41 9.44
C LYS A 4 -18.44 15.73 10.78
N ARG A 5 -19.30 14.78 11.16
CA ARG A 5 -19.07 13.93 12.34
C ARG A 5 -17.92 12.98 12.03
N VAL A 6 -16.79 13.18 12.70
CA VAL A 6 -15.60 12.34 12.56
C VAL A 6 -15.62 11.31 13.70
N PRO A 7 -15.83 10.01 13.42
CA PRO A 7 -15.71 8.98 14.44
C PRO A 7 -14.26 8.86 14.89
N ARG A 8 -14.03 8.55 16.17
CA ARG A 8 -12.67 8.27 16.67
C ARG A 8 -12.14 7.00 15.98
N PRO A 9 -11.05 7.06 15.20
CA PRO A 9 -10.51 5.88 14.55
C PRO A 9 -9.90 4.95 15.59
N GLN A 10 -10.18 3.65 15.46
CA GLN A 10 -9.48 2.57 16.15
C GLN A 10 -8.23 2.19 15.35
N LEU A 11 -7.16 1.81 16.05
CA LEU A 11 -5.97 1.26 15.42
C LEU A 11 -6.29 -0.09 14.76
N ILE A 12 -5.58 -0.43 13.69
CA ILE A 12 -5.75 -1.74 13.03
C ILE A 12 -5.42 -2.90 13.98
N PHE A 13 -4.49 -2.70 14.91
CA PHE A 13 -4.10 -3.67 15.94
C PHE A 13 -5.22 -3.96 16.94
N GLU A 14 -6.06 -2.96 17.27
CA GLU A 14 -7.22 -3.15 18.16
C GLU A 14 -8.32 -4.00 17.52
N LYS A 15 -8.30 -4.13 16.19
CA LYS A 15 -9.22 -4.97 15.41
C LYS A 15 -8.67 -6.38 15.15
N SER A 16 -7.42 -6.63 15.52
CA SER A 16 -6.75 -7.90 15.33
C SER A 16 -7.48 -9.02 16.08
N ARG A 17 -7.59 -10.20 15.45
CA ARG A 17 -7.95 -11.44 16.16
C ARG A 17 -7.07 -12.57 15.68
N ALA A 18 -6.50 -13.30 16.63
CA ALA A 18 -5.62 -14.43 16.37
C ALA A 18 -6.24 -15.44 15.39
N GLY A 19 -5.44 -15.90 14.43
CA GLY A 19 -5.78 -16.83 13.37
C GLY A 19 -6.47 -16.22 12.15
N ARG A 20 -6.70 -14.91 12.08
CA ARG A 20 -7.35 -14.28 10.92
C ARG A 20 -6.38 -14.10 9.76
N ILE A 21 -6.83 -14.52 8.58
CA ILE A 21 -6.08 -14.41 7.33
C ILE A 21 -6.72 -13.32 6.46
N GLY A 22 -5.90 -12.36 6.05
CA GLY A 22 -6.34 -11.20 5.27
C GLY A 22 -6.25 -11.38 3.76
N CYS A 23 -5.35 -12.23 3.27
CA CYS A 23 -5.21 -12.50 1.85
C CYS A 23 -4.64 -13.90 1.63
N ASN A 24 -4.89 -14.45 0.45
CA ASN A 24 -4.21 -15.65 -0.01
C ASN A 24 -2.88 -15.23 -0.65
N VAL A 25 -1.78 -15.77 -0.15
CA VAL A 25 -0.47 -15.62 -0.79
C VAL A 25 -0.34 -16.64 -1.92
N PRO A 26 0.33 -16.30 -3.03
CA PRO A 26 0.58 -17.26 -4.10
C PRO A 26 1.41 -18.44 -3.58
N GLN A 27 1.17 -19.62 -4.15
CA GLN A 27 1.97 -20.80 -3.83
C GLN A 27 3.41 -20.60 -4.30
N CYS A 28 4.38 -20.92 -3.44
CA CYS A 28 5.79 -20.85 -3.79
C CYS A 28 6.11 -21.86 -4.90
N ASP A 29 6.71 -21.38 -5.98
CA ASP A 29 7.18 -22.16 -7.12
C ASP A 29 8.71 -22.38 -7.10
N THR A 30 9.38 -21.92 -6.05
CA THR A 30 10.82 -22.09 -5.84
C THR A 30 11.13 -23.25 -4.88
N PRO A 31 12.31 -23.87 -4.97
CA PRO A 31 12.71 -24.93 -4.04
C PRO A 31 12.66 -24.46 -2.59
N ALA A 32 12.23 -25.34 -1.69
CA ALA A 32 12.23 -25.05 -0.26
C ALA A 32 13.67 -24.85 0.26
N VAL A 33 13.85 -23.85 1.12
CA VAL A 33 15.13 -23.51 1.75
C VAL A 33 14.97 -23.45 3.26
N GLU A 34 15.92 -24.03 3.99
CA GLU A 34 16.02 -23.85 5.44
C GLU A 34 16.44 -22.42 5.78
N LEU A 35 15.46 -21.60 6.18
CA LEU A 35 15.66 -20.17 6.48
C LEU A 35 16.78 -19.94 7.51
N SER A 36 16.85 -20.80 8.53
CA SER A 36 17.86 -20.70 9.60
C SER A 36 19.30 -20.83 9.07
N GLN A 37 19.51 -21.62 8.02
CA GLN A 37 20.81 -21.78 7.37
C GLN A 37 21.11 -20.65 6.40
N ALA A 38 20.09 -20.14 5.70
CA ALA A 38 20.26 -19.13 4.67
C ALA A 38 20.45 -17.71 5.24
N VAL A 39 19.69 -17.35 6.28
CA VAL A 39 19.68 -15.98 6.84
C VAL A 39 19.99 -15.92 8.34
N GLY A 40 20.23 -17.07 8.98
CA GLY A 40 20.50 -17.14 10.42
C GLY A 40 19.22 -17.11 11.28
N ARG A 41 19.35 -16.66 12.53
CA ARG A 41 18.22 -16.60 13.47
C ARG A 41 17.22 -15.52 13.03
N THR A 42 15.97 -15.92 12.85
CA THR A 42 14.84 -15.03 12.57
C THR A 42 13.98 -14.82 13.82
N ARG A 43 13.14 -13.79 13.81
CA ARG A 43 12.10 -13.62 14.83
C ARG A 43 11.06 -14.72 14.68
N GLU A 44 10.64 -15.33 15.78
CA GLU A 44 9.56 -16.31 15.81
C GLU A 44 8.18 -15.65 15.72
N HIS A 45 8.07 -14.39 16.18
CA HIS A 45 6.83 -13.62 16.19
C HIS A 45 7.02 -12.20 15.63
N LEU A 46 6.04 -11.76 14.84
CA LEU A 46 5.88 -10.39 14.37
C LEU A 46 4.56 -9.86 14.91
N ASP A 47 4.59 -8.66 15.48
CA ASP A 47 3.38 -8.00 16.01
C ASP A 47 2.59 -7.34 14.88
N LEU A 48 2.18 -8.13 13.89
CA LEU A 48 1.33 -7.71 12.78
C LEU A 48 -0.15 -7.92 13.14
N PRO A 49 -1.06 -7.06 12.64
CA PRO A 49 -2.49 -7.25 12.87
C PRO A 49 -3.01 -8.43 12.06
N GLU A 50 -3.82 -9.28 12.70
CA GLU A 50 -4.50 -10.40 12.07
C GLU A 50 -5.96 -10.00 11.79
N VAL A 51 -6.21 -9.57 10.55
CA VAL A 51 -7.49 -9.00 10.11
C VAL A 51 -7.88 -9.56 8.75
N SER A 52 -9.19 -9.67 8.51
CA SER A 52 -9.71 -10.09 7.19
C SER A 52 -9.54 -9.00 6.13
N GLU A 53 -9.56 -9.37 4.84
CA GLU A 53 -9.48 -8.42 3.72
C GLU A 53 -10.51 -7.28 3.84
N LEU A 54 -11.75 -7.64 4.18
CA LEU A 54 -12.84 -6.68 4.36
C LEU A 54 -12.59 -5.71 5.50
N GLU A 55 -11.99 -6.17 6.60
CA GLU A 55 -11.61 -5.30 7.72
C GLU A 55 -10.50 -4.33 7.34
N VAL A 56 -9.53 -4.77 6.54
CA VAL A 56 -8.47 -3.90 5.97
C VAL A 56 -9.09 -2.83 5.08
N ILE A 57 -9.93 -3.21 4.12
CA ILE A 57 -10.61 -2.28 3.20
C ILE A 57 -11.43 -1.25 3.99
N ARG A 58 -12.25 -1.71 4.95
CA ARG A 58 -13.07 -0.82 5.79
C ARG A 58 -12.22 0.11 6.64
N HIS A 59 -11.12 -0.38 7.20
CA HIS A 59 -10.23 0.41 8.04
C HIS A 59 -9.61 1.57 7.23
N PHE A 60 -8.95 1.29 6.10
CA PHE A 60 -8.31 2.33 5.29
C PHE A 60 -9.30 3.24 4.57
N THR A 61 -10.48 2.73 4.17
CA THR A 61 -11.55 3.57 3.62
C THR A 61 -12.07 4.56 4.66
N ASN A 62 -12.31 4.13 5.90
CA ASN A 62 -12.75 5.04 6.95
C ASN A 62 -11.67 6.07 7.31
N LEU A 63 -10.39 5.66 7.33
CA LEU A 63 -9.27 6.60 7.53
C LEU A 63 -9.19 7.65 6.42
N SER A 64 -9.41 7.27 5.16
CA SER A 64 -9.40 8.23 4.05
C SER A 64 -10.54 9.25 4.17
N GLN A 65 -11.71 8.82 4.66
CA GLN A 65 -12.84 9.71 4.91
C GLN A 65 -12.59 10.71 6.02
N ILE A 66 -11.63 10.53 6.93
CA ILE A 66 -11.35 11.51 8.00
C ILE A 66 -10.11 12.35 7.70
N ASN A 67 -9.43 12.10 6.58
CA ASN A 67 -8.32 12.92 6.11
C ASN A 67 -8.82 14.08 5.24
N TYR A 68 -8.09 15.20 5.25
CA TYR A 68 -8.30 16.31 4.31
C TYR A 68 -7.17 16.31 3.29
N GLY A 69 -7.51 16.49 2.03
CA GLY A 69 -6.54 16.51 0.93
C GLY A 69 -7.01 17.37 -0.23
N ILE A 70 -6.12 17.54 -1.20
CA ILE A 70 -6.37 18.39 -2.38
C ILE A 70 -7.59 17.96 -3.21
N ASP A 71 -7.89 16.66 -3.23
CA ASP A 71 -9.07 16.13 -3.92
C ASP A 71 -10.39 16.41 -3.18
N THR A 72 -10.32 16.80 -1.90
CA THR A 72 -11.50 17.04 -1.06
C THR A 72 -11.84 18.53 -0.92
N GLY A 73 -10.90 19.43 -1.23
CA GLY A 73 -11.14 20.86 -1.24
C GLY A 73 -9.86 21.69 -1.32
N PHE A 74 -10.02 23.01 -1.15
CA PHE A 74 -8.93 23.97 -1.30
C PHE A 74 -7.84 23.79 -0.22
N TYR A 75 -6.58 23.71 -0.65
CA TYR A 75 -5.45 23.30 0.19
C TYR A 75 -4.26 24.29 0.08
N PRO A 76 -4.37 25.54 0.59
CA PRO A 76 -3.41 26.62 0.34
C PRO A 76 -2.18 26.56 1.27
N LEU A 77 -1.35 25.53 1.11
CA LEU A 77 -0.08 25.46 1.83
C LEU A 77 1.04 26.14 1.02
N GLY A 78 1.60 27.21 1.58
CA GLY A 78 2.77 27.90 1.02
C GLY A 78 3.98 26.98 0.94
N SER A 79 4.84 27.19 -0.06
CA SER A 79 6.03 26.36 -0.36
C SER A 79 5.74 24.92 -0.82
N CYS A 80 4.55 24.37 -0.60
CA CYS A 80 4.20 23.00 -0.99
C CYS A 80 3.72 22.86 -2.44
N THR A 81 3.31 23.96 -3.09
CA THR A 81 2.71 23.96 -4.44
C THR A 81 1.63 22.88 -4.58
N MET A 82 0.64 22.91 -3.69
CA MET A 82 -0.50 21.98 -3.67
C MET A 82 -1.43 22.21 -4.89
N LYS A 83 -0.97 21.74 -6.05
CA LYS A 83 -1.64 21.81 -7.35
C LYS A 83 -2.42 20.53 -7.62
N TYR A 84 -3.42 20.59 -8.50
CA TYR A 84 -4.15 19.40 -8.93
C TYR A 84 -3.23 18.24 -9.34
N ASN A 85 -3.55 17.03 -8.89
CA ASN A 85 -2.92 15.78 -9.29
C ASN A 85 -3.75 15.12 -10.40
N PRO A 86 -3.35 15.21 -11.69
CA PRO A 86 -4.11 14.63 -12.78
C PRO A 86 -4.29 13.13 -12.62
N ARG A 87 -5.55 12.65 -12.62
CA ARG A 87 -5.85 11.21 -12.50
C ARG A 87 -5.26 10.38 -13.64
N ILE A 88 -4.97 11.00 -14.78
CA ILE A 88 -4.26 10.36 -15.89
C ILE A 88 -2.84 9.95 -15.48
N ASN A 89 -2.17 10.71 -14.60
CA ASN A 89 -0.82 10.39 -14.16
C ASN A 89 -0.78 9.08 -13.37
N GLU A 90 -1.76 8.84 -12.49
CA GLU A 90 -1.89 7.56 -11.76
C GLU A 90 -2.13 6.39 -12.71
N ARG A 91 -3.00 6.58 -13.72
CA ARG A 91 -3.24 5.56 -14.76
C ARG A 91 -2.00 5.27 -15.58
N THR A 92 -1.28 6.32 -15.97
CA THR A 92 -0.04 6.20 -16.74
C THR A 92 1.02 5.51 -15.90
N ALA A 93 1.23 5.89 -14.64
CA ALA A 93 2.18 5.24 -13.74
C ALA A 93 1.82 3.76 -13.48
N GLY A 94 0.53 3.42 -13.52
CA GLY A 94 0.03 2.05 -13.38
C GLY A 94 0.19 1.16 -14.62
N LEU A 95 0.74 1.65 -15.73
CA LEU A 95 1.01 0.82 -16.90
C LEU A 95 2.03 -0.28 -16.56
N ALA A 96 1.77 -1.51 -17.01
CA ALA A 96 2.64 -2.67 -16.71
C ALA A 96 4.10 -2.47 -17.15
N GLY A 97 4.34 -1.70 -18.22
CA GLY A 97 5.68 -1.34 -18.67
C GLY A 97 6.47 -0.49 -17.66
N PHE A 98 5.80 0.17 -16.72
CA PHE A 98 6.42 0.90 -15.60
C PHE A 98 6.40 0.10 -14.31
N THR A 99 5.26 -0.50 -13.94
CA THR A 99 5.11 -1.18 -12.63
C THR A 99 5.86 -2.51 -12.54
N HIS A 100 6.08 -3.22 -13.65
CA HIS A 100 6.74 -4.52 -13.68
C HIS A 100 8.18 -4.44 -14.21
N LEU A 101 8.80 -3.25 -14.16
CA LEU A 101 10.17 -3.04 -14.61
C LEU A 101 11.16 -3.41 -13.50
N HIS A 102 12.10 -4.32 -13.78
CA HIS A 102 13.21 -4.55 -12.86
C HIS A 102 14.36 -3.57 -13.17
N PRO A 103 14.92 -2.83 -12.19
CA PRO A 103 15.96 -1.82 -12.46
C PRO A 103 17.22 -2.35 -13.17
N LEU A 104 17.51 -3.65 -13.01
CA LEU A 104 18.67 -4.32 -13.61
C LEU A 104 18.33 -5.21 -14.82
N GLN A 105 17.13 -5.09 -15.42
CA GLN A 105 16.82 -5.88 -16.62
C GLN A 105 17.66 -5.39 -17.83
N PRO A 106 17.95 -6.26 -18.82
CA PRO A 106 18.74 -5.85 -19.98
C PRO A 106 18.15 -4.63 -20.70
N LEU A 107 18.96 -3.61 -20.99
CA LEU A 107 18.50 -2.34 -21.59
C LEU A 107 17.62 -2.51 -22.84
N ARG A 108 17.91 -3.54 -23.65
CA ARG A 108 17.13 -3.87 -24.86
C ARG A 108 15.66 -4.20 -24.59
N THR A 109 15.30 -4.58 -23.37
CA THR A 109 13.91 -4.89 -22.98
C THR A 109 13.17 -3.68 -22.40
N ALA A 110 13.84 -2.53 -22.22
CA ALA A 110 13.28 -1.30 -21.68
C ALA A 110 13.54 -0.06 -22.57
N PRO A 111 13.48 -0.13 -23.92
CA PRO A 111 13.84 1.01 -24.77
C PRO A 111 12.98 2.26 -24.50
N GLY A 112 11.72 2.08 -24.08
CA GLY A 112 10.81 3.16 -23.71
C GLY A 112 11.18 3.93 -22.43
N MET A 113 12.16 3.45 -21.65
CA MET A 113 12.64 4.12 -20.43
C MET A 113 13.95 4.91 -20.63
N LEU A 114 14.60 4.74 -21.78
CA LEU A 114 15.98 5.20 -22.01
C LEU A 114 16.05 6.50 -22.83
N ARG A 115 14.91 7.06 -23.23
CA ARG A 115 14.80 8.29 -24.01
C ARG A 115 13.58 9.09 -23.60
#